data_AF-A0A510JHX5-F1
#
_entry.id   AF-A0A510JHX5-F1
#
_cell.length_a   1.000
_cell.length_b   1.000
_cell.length_c   1.000
_cell.angle_alpha   90.00
_cell.angle_beta   90.00
_cell.angle_gamma   90.00
#
_symmetry.space_group_name_H-M   'P 1'
#
loop_
_entity.id
_entity.type
_entity.pdbx_description
1 polymer ?
#
loop_
_entity_poly.entity_id
_entity_poly.type
_entity_poly.pdbx_seq_one_letter_code
_entity_poly.pdbx_strand_id
1 'polypeptide(L)'
;MKSLRKIILSLFIVISVFTFAKEDSSSSIRFGSPASGYITVPANWYEFNDPNTSATAKQVTIDSANIITLDIVSTNGKATAKRAAEVIVQKYLNLGTSEDNIFQGSVSLNGYDGEQVAIEYEDGSVLIMYFIEANGNIYYIAQEGEKEHQKQLAGVIKTWSPRR
;
A
#
# COMPACT_ATOMS: atom_id res chain seq x y z
N MET A 1 -21.23 -18.75 -6.16
CA MET A 1 -19.85 -19.29 -6.22
C MET A 1 -18.89 -18.11 -6.20
N LYS A 2 -18.04 -17.96 -5.17
CA LYS A 2 -16.99 -16.93 -5.20
C LYS A 2 -16.06 -17.26 -6.38
N SER A 3 -15.90 -16.32 -7.31
CA SER A 3 -15.08 -16.46 -8.51
C SER A 3 -13.67 -16.97 -8.17
N LEU A 4 -13.14 -17.89 -8.97
CA LEU A 4 -11.79 -18.46 -8.79
C LEU A 4 -10.72 -17.36 -8.72
N ARG A 5 -10.96 -16.22 -9.40
CA ARG A 5 -10.11 -15.02 -9.34
C ARG A 5 -10.09 -14.38 -7.96
N LYS A 6 -11.25 -14.20 -7.30
CA LYS A 6 -11.34 -13.71 -5.90
C LYS A 6 -10.56 -14.60 -4.93
N ILE A 7 -10.56 -15.92 -5.14
CA ILE A 7 -9.83 -16.87 -4.29
C ILE A 7 -8.31 -16.74 -4.48
N ILE A 8 -7.84 -16.60 -5.72
CA ILE A 8 -6.41 -16.42 -6.03
C ILE A 8 -5.90 -15.09 -5.47
N LEU A 9 -6.62 -13.99 -5.68
CA LEU A 9 -6.27 -12.67 -5.14
C LEU A 9 -6.18 -12.68 -3.61
N SER A 10 -7.08 -13.42 -2.95
CA SER A 10 -7.04 -13.62 -1.49
C SER A 10 -5.86 -14.48 -1.02
N LEU A 11 -5.44 -15.49 -1.79
CA LEU A 11 -4.34 -16.40 -1.42
C LEU A 11 -2.96 -15.71 -1.46
N PHE A 12 -2.75 -14.78 -2.40
CA PHE A 12 -1.51 -13.99 -2.48
C PHE A 12 -1.31 -13.08 -1.26
N ILE A 13 -2.39 -12.73 -0.56
CA ILE A 13 -2.37 -11.81 0.57
C ILE A 13 -2.21 -12.54 1.93
N VAL A 14 -2.67 -13.80 2.03
CA VAL A 14 -2.70 -14.55 3.32
C VAL A 14 -1.42 -15.34 3.60
N ILE A 15 -0.59 -15.66 2.59
CA ILE A 15 0.66 -16.44 2.79
C ILE A 15 1.87 -15.50 2.76
N SER A 16 2.19 -14.92 3.92
CA SER A 16 3.47 -14.25 4.17
C SER A 16 4.07 -14.74 5.48
N VAL A 17 4.23 -16.05 5.62
CA VAL A 17 5.13 -16.66 6.62
C VAL A 17 6.06 -17.60 5.88
N PHE A 18 7.17 -17.08 5.38
CA PHE A 18 8.34 -17.88 5.02
C PHE A 18 9.61 -17.12 5.39
N THR A 19 10.48 -17.86 6.07
CA THR A 19 11.78 -17.48 6.62
C THR A 19 12.69 -16.85 5.56
N PHE A 20 13.33 -15.73 5.92
CA PHE A 20 14.27 -15.03 5.06
C PHE A 20 15.58 -15.81 4.89
N ALA A 21 16.00 -15.96 3.63
CA ALA A 21 17.37 -16.28 3.29
C ALA A 21 18.03 -15.05 2.65
N LYS A 22 19.07 -14.60 3.36
CA LYS A 22 20.26 -13.83 2.96
C LYS A 22 20.07 -12.38 2.45
N GLU A 23 20.44 -11.50 3.37
CA GLU A 23 20.71 -10.08 3.30
C GLU A 23 21.83 -9.76 2.30
N ASP A 24 21.51 -9.07 1.21
CA ASP A 24 22.51 -8.34 0.43
C ASP A 24 22.63 -6.93 1.01
N SER A 25 23.86 -6.59 1.39
CA SER A 25 24.29 -5.36 2.05
C SER A 25 24.18 -4.12 1.15
N SER A 26 22.97 -3.74 0.75
CA SER A 26 22.70 -2.41 0.20
C SER A 26 22.29 -1.48 1.35
N SER A 27 22.92 -0.31 1.43
CA SER A 27 22.54 0.71 2.41
C SER A 27 21.05 1.03 2.28
N SER A 28 20.36 1.24 3.40
CA SER A 28 18.96 1.68 3.40
C SER A 28 18.86 3.13 3.88
N ILE A 29 17.81 3.81 3.44
CA ILE A 29 17.49 5.18 3.84
C ILE A 29 16.08 5.24 4.44
N ARG A 30 15.88 6.13 5.40
CA ARG A 30 14.55 6.41 5.97
C ARG A 30 13.87 7.48 5.12
N PHE A 31 12.87 7.08 4.34
CA PHE A 31 12.14 7.92 3.41
C PHE A 31 10.74 8.25 3.95
N GLY A 32 10.26 9.47 3.72
CA GLY A 32 8.92 9.92 4.14
C GLY A 32 8.92 11.28 4.80
N SER A 33 7.86 11.58 5.55
CA SER A 33 7.66 12.88 6.21
C SER A 33 6.84 12.74 7.50
N PRO A 34 6.83 13.76 8.39
CA PRO A 34 5.95 13.74 9.55
C PRO A 34 4.46 13.63 9.20
N ALA A 35 4.06 14.13 8.02
CA ALA A 35 2.67 14.10 7.55
C ALA A 35 2.25 12.72 7.04
N SER A 36 3.13 12.00 6.34
CA SER A 36 2.83 10.74 5.66
C SER A 36 3.43 9.49 6.34
N GLY A 37 4.19 9.69 7.41
CA GLY A 37 4.98 8.64 8.04
C GLY A 37 6.24 8.30 7.25
N TYR A 38 6.91 7.22 7.64
CA TYR A 38 8.23 6.87 7.14
C TYR A 38 8.37 5.37 6.89
N ILE A 39 9.10 5.03 5.83
CA ILE A 39 9.53 3.68 5.45
C ILE A 39 11.04 3.61 5.36
N THR A 40 11.60 2.41 5.49
CA THR A 40 13.01 2.12 5.25
C THR A 40 13.14 1.50 3.86
N VAL A 41 13.76 2.24 2.93
CA VAL A 41 13.88 1.85 1.51
C VAL A 41 15.33 1.56 1.14
N PRO A 42 15.60 0.68 0.16
CA PRO A 42 16.92 0.52 -0.42
C PRO A 42 17.43 1.84 -1.02
N ALA A 43 18.71 2.16 -0.84
CA ALA A 43 19.28 3.44 -1.28
C ALA A 43 19.35 3.61 -2.80
N ASN A 44 19.18 2.54 -3.58
CA ASN A 44 19.14 2.58 -5.05
C ASN A 44 17.74 2.87 -5.60
N TRP A 45 16.74 3.13 -4.75
CA TRP A 45 15.42 3.58 -5.18
C TRP A 45 15.37 5.10 -5.27
N TYR A 46 14.44 5.62 -6.07
CA TYR A 46 14.38 7.04 -6.40
C TYR A 46 13.07 7.68 -5.91
N GLU A 47 13.12 8.94 -5.49
CA GLU A 47 11.90 9.72 -5.23
C GLU A 47 11.16 9.92 -6.56
N PHE A 48 9.88 9.60 -6.58
CA PHE A 48 9.00 9.80 -7.72
C PHE A 48 8.19 11.08 -7.50
N ASN A 49 8.20 11.99 -8.47
CA ASN A 49 7.51 13.26 -8.36
C ASN A 49 6.32 13.28 -9.31
N ASP A 50 5.14 12.94 -8.80
CA ASP A 50 3.88 13.10 -9.53
C ASP A 50 3.26 14.47 -9.21
N PRO A 51 3.15 15.39 -10.20
CA PRO A 51 2.57 16.71 -9.98
C PRO A 51 1.08 16.68 -9.63
N ASN A 52 0.40 15.54 -9.79
CA ASN A 52 -1.03 15.38 -9.52
C ASN A 52 -1.32 14.78 -8.14
N THR A 53 -0.31 14.61 -7.29
CA THR A 53 -0.48 14.09 -5.93
C THR A 53 -0.81 15.18 -4.91
N SER A 54 -1.27 14.75 -3.73
CA SER A 54 -1.52 15.68 -2.63
C SER A 54 -0.22 16.35 -2.16
N ALA A 55 -0.32 17.50 -1.52
CA ALA A 55 0.84 18.21 -0.96
C ALA A 55 1.59 17.42 0.14
N THR A 56 0.96 16.41 0.73
CA THR A 56 1.53 15.56 1.78
C THR A 56 2.08 14.23 1.25
N ALA A 57 1.83 13.93 -0.03
CA ALA A 57 2.27 12.71 -0.65
C ALA A 57 3.80 12.65 -0.76
N LYS A 58 4.34 11.46 -0.51
CA LYS A 58 5.73 11.10 -0.73
C LYS A 58 5.80 9.79 -1.47
N GLN A 59 6.48 9.77 -2.62
CA GLN A 59 6.54 8.60 -3.46
C GLN A 59 7.98 8.16 -3.71
N VAL A 60 8.20 6.87 -3.69
CA VAL A 60 9.49 6.25 -3.98
C VAL A 60 9.26 5.09 -4.93
N THR A 61 10.20 4.86 -5.82
CA THR A 61 10.02 3.88 -6.90
C THR A 61 11.28 3.07 -7.18
N ILE A 62 11.06 1.84 -7.65
CA ILE A 62 12.11 1.00 -8.25
C ILE A 62 12.43 1.50 -9.66
N ASP A 63 11.39 1.85 -10.42
CA ASP A 63 11.42 2.24 -11.84
C ASP A 63 10.26 3.18 -12.20
N SER A 64 9.76 3.21 -13.44
CA SER A 64 8.64 4.08 -13.83
C SER A 64 7.24 3.55 -13.48
N ALA A 65 7.12 2.29 -13.05
CA ALA A 65 5.84 1.60 -12.84
C ALA A 65 5.65 1.04 -11.42
N ASN A 66 6.74 0.73 -10.71
CA ASN A 66 6.73 0.03 -9.43
C ASN A 66 6.94 0.99 -8.25
N ILE A 67 5.84 1.62 -7.82
CA ILE A 67 5.82 2.81 -6.96
C ILE A 67 5.22 2.50 -5.57
N ILE A 68 5.83 3.04 -4.52
CA ILE A 68 5.20 3.19 -3.20
C ILE A 68 4.78 4.65 -3.02
N THR A 69 3.55 4.87 -2.58
CA THR A 69 3.04 6.18 -2.16
C THR A 69 2.75 6.19 -0.67
N LEU A 70 3.23 7.21 0.04
CA LEU A 70 2.90 7.53 1.42
C LEU A 70 2.11 8.83 1.45
N ASP A 71 0.99 8.85 2.16
CA ASP A 71 0.17 10.05 2.32
C ASP A 71 -0.69 9.98 3.60
N ILE A 72 -1.54 10.97 3.80
CA ILE A 72 -2.52 11.08 4.87
C ILE A 72 -3.86 11.51 4.29
N VAL A 73 -4.92 10.75 4.61
CA VAL A 73 -6.26 10.99 4.05
C VAL A 73 -7.26 11.54 5.07
N SER A 74 -6.93 11.47 6.36
CA SER A 74 -7.73 12.10 7.40
C SER A 74 -6.92 12.43 8.65
N THR A 75 -7.30 13.51 9.32
CA THR A 75 -6.71 13.98 10.58
C THR A 75 -7.81 14.27 11.61
N ASN A 76 -7.42 14.31 12.89
CA ASN A 76 -8.28 14.71 14.03
C ASN A 76 -9.41 13.73 14.38
N GLY A 77 -9.26 12.43 14.09
CA GLY A 77 -10.17 11.36 14.54
C GLY A 77 -11.57 11.40 13.91
N LYS A 78 -11.74 12.10 12.79
CA LYS A 78 -13.05 12.28 12.13
C LYS A 78 -13.42 11.15 11.17
N ALA A 79 -12.52 10.23 10.87
CA ALA A 79 -12.72 9.13 9.94
C ALA A 79 -12.11 7.84 10.49
N THR A 80 -12.52 6.70 9.91
CA THR A 80 -11.97 5.37 10.20
C THR A 80 -11.35 4.78 8.95
N ALA A 81 -10.38 3.87 9.12
CA ALA A 81 -9.74 3.14 8.03
C ALA A 81 -10.77 2.36 7.20
N LYS A 82 -11.75 1.73 7.88
CA LYS A 82 -12.84 1.01 7.22
C LYS A 82 -13.66 1.88 6.29
N ARG A 83 -14.02 3.09 6.74
CA ARG A 83 -14.78 4.00 5.88
C ARG A 83 -13.96 4.47 4.68
N ALA A 84 -12.66 4.73 4.88
CA ALA A 84 -11.76 5.09 3.78
C ALA A 84 -11.66 3.96 2.73
N ALA A 85 -11.46 2.72 3.18
CA ALA A 85 -11.45 1.54 2.31
C ALA A 85 -12.77 1.37 1.54
N GLU A 86 -13.92 1.48 2.20
CA GLU A 86 -15.23 1.40 1.55
C GLU A 86 -15.42 2.47 0.46
N VAL A 87 -14.98 3.71 0.71
CA VAL A 87 -15.05 4.79 -0.29
C VAL A 87 -14.23 4.44 -1.54
N ILE A 88 -13.05 3.86 -1.37
CA ILE A 88 -12.21 3.42 -2.48
C ILE A 88 -12.83 2.25 -3.24
N VAL A 89 -13.36 1.24 -2.55
CA VAL A 89 -14.08 0.14 -3.21
C VAL A 89 -15.21 0.69 -4.07
N GLN A 90 -16.04 1.59 -3.53
CA GLN A 90 -17.14 2.20 -4.29
C GLN A 90 -16.63 3.04 -5.48
N LYS A 91 -15.52 3.77 -5.33
CA LYS A 91 -14.89 4.52 -6.43
C LYS A 91 -14.56 3.58 -7.59
N TYR A 92 -13.86 2.47 -7.34
CA TYR A 92 -13.45 1.56 -8.41
C TYR A 92 -14.62 0.81 -9.04
N LEU A 93 -15.64 0.43 -8.26
CA LEU A 93 -16.87 -0.13 -8.81
C LEU A 93 -17.57 0.85 -9.76
N ASN A 94 -17.66 2.13 -9.38
CA ASN A 94 -18.25 3.18 -10.22
C ASN A 94 -17.44 3.49 -11.48
N LEU A 95 -16.14 3.21 -11.47
CA LEU A 95 -15.26 3.28 -12.65
C LEU A 95 -15.36 2.04 -13.56
N GLY A 96 -16.19 1.06 -13.20
CA GLY A 96 -16.41 -0.15 -13.99
C GLY A 96 -15.46 -1.31 -13.67
N THR A 97 -14.64 -1.20 -12.63
CA THR A 97 -13.83 -2.34 -12.17
C THR A 97 -14.75 -3.45 -11.67
N SER A 98 -14.56 -4.67 -12.19
CA SER A 98 -15.29 -5.84 -11.74
C SER A 98 -15.06 -6.09 -10.25
N GLU A 99 -16.11 -6.42 -9.50
CA GLU A 99 -15.97 -6.84 -8.09
C GLU A 99 -14.99 -8.01 -7.92
N ASP A 100 -14.83 -8.86 -8.93
CA ASP A 100 -13.89 -9.99 -8.91
C ASP A 100 -12.41 -9.58 -8.89
N ASN A 101 -12.14 -8.33 -9.28
CA ASN A 101 -10.80 -7.74 -9.28
C ASN A 101 -10.57 -6.86 -8.06
N ILE A 102 -11.52 -6.80 -7.12
CA ILE A 102 -11.41 -6.00 -5.90
C ILE A 102 -11.38 -6.92 -4.68
N PHE A 103 -10.39 -6.72 -3.83
CA PHE A 103 -10.33 -7.31 -2.50
C PHE A 103 -10.33 -6.20 -1.45
N GLN A 104 -11.08 -6.38 -0.36
CA GLN A 104 -11.00 -5.55 0.84
C GLN A 104 -10.83 -6.47 2.06
N GLY A 105 -10.00 -6.06 3.02
CA GLY A 105 -9.92 -6.73 4.31
C GLY A 105 -9.13 -5.95 5.35
N SER A 106 -9.20 -6.39 6.60
CA SER A 106 -8.41 -5.80 7.68
C SER A 106 -6.93 -6.14 7.54
N VAL A 107 -6.07 -5.26 8.03
CA VAL A 107 -4.60 -5.41 7.99
C VAL A 107 -4.01 -4.83 9.28
N SER A 108 -2.86 -5.36 9.68
CA SER A 108 -2.02 -4.77 10.73
C SER A 108 -0.63 -4.54 10.16
N LEU A 109 -0.16 -3.30 10.26
CA LEU A 109 1.12 -2.87 9.72
C LEU A 109 1.98 -2.30 10.84
N ASN A 110 3.07 -3.00 11.15
CA ASN A 110 3.99 -2.61 12.23
C ASN A 110 3.29 -2.30 13.57
N GLY A 111 2.26 -3.08 13.90
CA GLY A 111 1.47 -2.94 15.12
C GLY A 111 0.36 -1.87 15.07
N TYR A 112 0.13 -1.23 13.92
CA TYR A 112 -0.98 -0.32 13.69
C TYR A 112 -2.05 -1.00 12.84
N ASP A 113 -3.28 -0.99 13.31
CA ASP A 113 -4.39 -1.64 12.63
C ASP A 113 -5.01 -0.73 11.57
N GLY A 114 -5.67 -1.36 10.60
CA GLY A 114 -6.25 -0.66 9.48
C GLY A 114 -6.98 -1.58 8.53
N GLU A 115 -7.21 -1.06 7.32
CA GLU A 115 -7.90 -1.76 6.24
C GLU A 115 -7.09 -1.66 4.96
N GLN A 116 -7.15 -2.69 4.13
CA GLN A 116 -6.53 -2.72 2.82
C GLN A 116 -7.56 -2.93 1.72
N VAL A 117 -7.26 -2.37 0.55
CA VAL A 117 -7.99 -2.58 -0.69
C VAL A 117 -6.98 -2.94 -1.77
N ALA A 118 -7.15 -4.08 -2.44
CA ALA A 118 -6.37 -4.46 -3.60
C ALA A 118 -7.22 -4.44 -4.86
N ILE A 119 -6.69 -3.87 -5.94
CA ILE A 119 -7.29 -3.77 -7.26
C ILE A 119 -6.36 -4.46 -8.26
N GLU A 120 -6.88 -5.42 -9.01
CA GLU A 120 -6.19 -6.05 -10.13
C GLU A 120 -6.67 -5.44 -11.46
N TYR A 121 -5.75 -4.87 -12.23
CA TYR A 121 -6.03 -4.29 -13.54
C TYR A 121 -6.00 -5.35 -14.65
N GLU A 122 -6.58 -5.03 -15.80
CA GLU A 122 -6.68 -5.96 -16.93
C GLU A 122 -5.32 -6.34 -17.53
N ASP A 123 -4.35 -5.43 -17.49
CA ASP A 123 -2.96 -5.66 -17.89
C ASP A 123 -2.17 -6.52 -16.89
N GLY A 124 -2.81 -6.90 -15.77
CA GLY A 124 -2.23 -7.72 -14.72
C GLY A 124 -1.43 -6.94 -13.68
N SER A 125 -1.31 -5.61 -13.80
CA SER A 125 -0.77 -4.77 -12.73
C SER A 125 -1.71 -4.73 -11.53
N VAL A 126 -1.17 -4.40 -10.36
CA VAL A 126 -1.89 -4.40 -9.10
C VAL A 126 -1.66 -3.09 -8.35
N LEU A 127 -2.73 -2.55 -7.80
CA LEU A 127 -2.70 -1.48 -6.81
C LEU A 127 -3.20 -2.03 -5.47
N ILE A 128 -2.37 -1.96 -4.44
CA ILE A 128 -2.77 -2.29 -3.05
C ILE A 128 -2.65 -1.03 -2.21
N MET A 129 -3.76 -0.61 -1.62
CA MET A 129 -3.88 0.57 -0.76
C MET A 129 -4.13 0.11 0.67
N TYR A 130 -3.40 0.68 1.61
CA TYR A 130 -3.51 0.46 3.05
C TYR A 130 -3.96 1.76 3.71
N PHE A 131 -4.96 1.67 4.56
CA PHE A 131 -5.50 2.76 5.39
C PHE A 131 -5.20 2.42 6.84
N ILE A 132 -4.20 3.07 7.43
CA ILE A 132 -3.67 2.71 8.75
C ILE A 132 -4.06 3.76 9.79
N GLU A 133 -4.64 3.32 10.90
CA GLU A 133 -5.03 4.18 12.01
C GLU A 133 -3.85 4.39 12.96
N ALA A 134 -3.41 5.64 13.10
CA ALA A 134 -2.34 5.97 14.04
C ALA A 134 -2.45 7.42 14.53
N ASN A 135 -2.28 7.63 15.84
CA ASN A 135 -2.30 8.96 16.47
C ASN A 135 -3.54 9.82 16.13
N GLY A 136 -4.70 9.19 15.93
CA GLY A 136 -5.93 9.89 15.53
C GLY A 136 -5.98 10.31 14.05
N ASN A 137 -5.08 9.82 13.22
CA ASN A 137 -5.02 10.05 11.78
C ASN A 137 -5.27 8.75 11.01
N ILE A 138 -5.64 8.90 9.72
CA ILE A 138 -5.70 7.81 8.75
C ILE A 138 -4.60 8.05 7.72
N TYR A 139 -3.56 7.23 7.80
CA TYR A 139 -2.47 7.23 6.84
C TYR A 139 -2.82 6.38 5.63
N TYR A 140 -2.42 6.84 4.47
CA TYR A 140 -2.55 6.13 3.21
C TYR A 140 -1.16 5.64 2.79
N ILE A 141 -1.03 4.34 2.61
CA ILE A 141 0.15 3.73 1.99
C ILE A 141 -0.33 2.96 0.78
N ALA A 142 0.32 3.10 -0.37
CA ALA A 142 -0.01 2.29 -1.53
C ALA A 142 1.24 1.69 -2.16
N GLN A 143 1.08 0.50 -2.75
CA GLN A 143 1.99 -0.10 -3.71
C GLN A 143 1.26 -0.27 -5.03
N GLU A 144 1.88 0.17 -6.11
CA GLU A 144 1.40 0.08 -7.47
C GLU A 144 2.47 -0.55 -8.36
N GLY A 145 2.05 -1.38 -9.31
CA GLY A 145 2.94 -1.88 -10.35
C GLY A 145 2.72 -3.34 -10.68
N GLU A 146 3.80 -3.99 -11.13
CA GLU A 146 3.76 -5.35 -11.65
C GLU A 146 3.71 -6.39 -10.53
N LYS A 147 3.10 -7.55 -10.80
CA LYS A 147 2.94 -8.63 -9.81
C LYS A 147 4.26 -9.13 -9.23
N GLU A 148 5.32 -9.18 -10.03
CA GLU A 148 6.62 -9.69 -9.60
C GLU A 148 7.31 -8.80 -8.55
N HIS A 149 7.03 -7.49 -8.56
CA HIS A 149 7.59 -6.55 -7.61
C HIS A 149 6.76 -6.40 -6.31
N GLN A 150 5.49 -6.86 -6.29
CA GLN A 150 4.59 -6.64 -5.14
C GLN A 150 5.15 -7.16 -3.81
N LYS A 151 5.88 -8.28 -3.82
CA LYS A 151 6.52 -8.82 -2.60
C LYS A 151 7.63 -7.91 -2.08
N GLN A 152 8.41 -7.32 -2.98
CA GLN A 152 9.49 -6.40 -2.64
C GLN A 152 8.92 -5.08 -2.10
N LEU A 153 7.92 -4.51 -2.77
CA LEU A 153 7.21 -3.30 -2.32
C LEU A 153 6.58 -3.52 -0.93
N ALA A 154 5.88 -4.65 -0.73
CA ALA A 154 5.28 -4.99 0.56
C ALA A 154 6.34 -5.15 1.68
N GLY A 155 7.54 -5.65 1.36
CA GLY A 155 8.65 -5.73 2.31
C GLY A 155 9.08 -4.37 2.85
N VAL A 156 9.14 -3.36 1.98
CA VAL A 156 9.42 -1.97 2.37
C VAL A 156 8.24 -1.37 3.15
N ILE A 157 7.01 -1.56 2.68
CA ILE A 157 5.80 -1.04 3.33
C ILE A 157 5.64 -1.56 4.76
N LYS A 158 6.02 -2.81 5.05
CA LYS A 158 6.00 -3.39 6.42
C LYS A 158 6.84 -2.60 7.43
N THR A 159 7.80 -1.80 6.97
CA THR A 159 8.63 -0.94 7.83
C THR A 159 7.99 0.41 8.14
N TRP A 160 6.78 0.67 7.61
CA TRP A 160 6.11 1.94 7.81
C TRP A 160 5.84 2.21 9.29
N SER A 161 6.01 3.48 9.68
CA SER A 161 5.66 3.99 10.99
C SER A 161 5.31 5.46 10.88
N PRO A 162 4.36 5.97 11.68
CA PRO A 162 4.11 7.42 11.76
C PRO A 162 5.28 8.16 12.43
N ARG A 163 6.23 7.43 13.02
CA ARG A 163 7.45 7.95 13.66
C ARG A 163 8.67 7.64 12.78
N ARG A 164 9.60 8.59 12.75
CA ARG A 164 10.84 8.45 12.00
C ARG A 164 11.70 7.32 12.55
#